data_AF-A0A138A117-F1
#
_entry.id   AF-A0A138A117-F1
#
_cell.length_a   1.000
_cell.length_b   1.000
_cell.length_c   1.000
_cell.angle_alpha   90.00
_cell.angle_beta   90.00
_cell.angle_gamma   90.00
#
_symmetry.space_group_name_H-M   'P 1'
#
loop_
_entity.id
_entity.type
_entity.pdbx_description
1 polymer ?
#
loop_
_entity_poly.entity_id
_entity_poly.type
_entity_poly.pdbx_seq_one_letter_code
_entity_poly.pdbx_strand_id
1 'polypeptide(L)'
;MPHDIAHLIVEAEAGLRGGVFGRLADANGLDGLFWPADPTERRKASRRNRQPTPAQSADMARSEYLASLTAALWEVERGHRKPEPAWPGALEDADVEPALRERIFARYDDIAPRWAALPDGGELVLRW
;
A
#
# COMPACT_ATOMS: atom_id res chain seq x y z
N MET A 1 8.82 -3.19 -5.54
CA MET A 1 8.12 -2.01 -4.97
C MET A 1 8.05 -2.15 -3.45
N PRO A 2 8.42 -1.15 -2.61
CA PRO A 2 8.23 -1.26 -1.16
C PRO A 2 6.76 -1.51 -0.79
N HIS A 3 6.54 -2.42 0.16
CA HIS A 3 5.20 -2.88 0.52
C HIS A 3 4.29 -1.75 1.04
N ASP A 4 4.81 -0.85 1.87
CA ASP A 4 4.03 0.29 2.37
C ASP A 4 3.64 1.27 1.23
N ILE A 5 4.51 1.48 0.24
CA ILE A 5 4.18 2.28 -0.94
C ILE A 5 3.10 1.56 -1.78
N ALA A 6 3.16 0.24 -1.88
CA ALA A 6 2.13 -0.55 -2.54
C ALA A 6 0.77 -0.36 -1.87
N HIS A 7 0.69 -0.45 -0.53
CA HIS A 7 -0.53 -0.13 0.23
C HIS A 7 -1.05 1.28 -0.08
N LEU A 8 -0.18 2.30 -0.04
CA LEU A 8 -0.57 3.67 -0.35
C LEU A 8 -1.21 3.77 -1.74
N ILE A 9 -0.59 3.17 -2.75
CA ILE A 9 -1.05 3.22 -4.14
C ILE A 9 -2.38 2.47 -4.30
N VAL A 10 -2.47 1.22 -3.83
CA VAL A 10 -3.68 0.42 -4.04
C VAL A 10 -4.87 0.97 -3.26
N GLU A 11 -4.66 1.52 -2.06
CA GLU A 11 -5.73 2.17 -1.31
C GLU A 11 -6.26 3.40 -2.04
N ALA A 12 -5.36 4.24 -2.57
CA ALA A 12 -5.75 5.43 -3.33
C ALA A 12 -6.49 5.06 -4.62
N GLU A 13 -5.96 4.12 -5.41
CA GLU A 13 -6.54 3.76 -6.72
C GLU A 13 -7.83 2.93 -6.62
N ALA A 14 -7.98 2.14 -5.55
CA ALA A 14 -9.18 1.35 -5.28
C ALA A 14 -10.19 2.05 -4.36
N GLY A 15 -9.88 3.27 -3.87
CA GLY A 15 -10.75 4.06 -3.01
C GLY A 15 -10.98 3.46 -1.61
N LEU A 16 -10.02 2.69 -1.09
CA LEU A 16 -10.12 2.04 0.21
C LEU A 16 -9.77 3.03 1.32
N ARG A 17 -10.70 3.25 2.26
CA ARG A 17 -10.50 4.20 3.37
C ARG A 17 -10.24 3.50 4.69
N GLY A 18 -10.45 2.19 4.76
CA GLY A 18 -10.21 1.37 5.94
C GLY A 18 -8.89 0.63 5.97
N GLY A 19 -8.03 0.81 4.95
CA GLY A 19 -6.67 0.27 4.90
C GLY A 19 -5.70 0.99 5.85
N VAL A 20 -4.41 0.83 5.60
CA VAL A 20 -3.31 1.38 6.39
C VAL A 20 -3.34 2.91 6.34
N PHE A 21 -3.31 3.50 5.16
CA PHE A 21 -3.23 4.96 4.99
C PHE A 21 -4.60 5.63 5.18
N GLY A 22 -5.67 4.95 4.81
CA GLY A 22 -7.02 5.46 5.07
C GLY A 22 -7.35 5.59 6.55
N ARG A 23 -6.97 4.60 7.36
CA ARG A 23 -7.11 4.69 8.81
C ARG A 23 -6.17 5.72 9.41
N LEU A 24 -4.95 5.84 8.88
CA LEU A 24 -4.02 6.88 9.31
C LEU A 24 -4.62 8.28 9.11
N ALA A 25 -5.23 8.53 7.94
CA ALA A 25 -5.87 9.80 7.62
C ALA A 25 -7.12 10.07 8.49
N ASP A 26 -7.96 9.05 8.71
CA ASP A 26 -9.18 9.17 9.54
C ASP A 26 -8.86 9.35 11.04
N ALA A 27 -7.78 8.74 11.53
CA ALA A 27 -7.40 8.78 12.94
C ALA A 27 -6.51 9.99 13.32
N ASN A 28 -6.34 10.99 12.43
CA ASN A 28 -5.35 12.07 12.60
C ASN A 28 -3.94 11.54 12.95
N GLY A 29 -3.52 10.43 12.33
CA GLY A 29 -2.22 9.82 12.60
C GLY A 29 -2.19 8.79 13.74
N LEU A 30 -3.33 8.44 14.35
CA LEU A 30 -3.40 7.67 15.61
C LEU A 30 -4.21 6.37 15.47
N ASP A 31 -3.91 5.56 14.46
CA ASP A 31 -4.64 4.32 14.14
C ASP A 31 -4.03 3.05 14.73
N GLY A 32 -2.87 3.18 15.38
CA GLY A 32 -2.10 2.08 15.96
C GLY A 32 -1.28 1.28 14.95
N LEU A 33 -1.23 1.69 13.67
CA LEU A 33 -0.37 1.11 12.64
C LEU A 33 0.93 1.92 12.52
N PHE A 34 0.81 3.25 12.53
CA PHE A 34 1.96 4.15 12.63
C PHE A 34 2.05 4.78 14.02
N TRP A 35 3.28 5.08 14.42
CA TRP A 35 3.58 5.71 15.70
C TRP A 35 4.34 7.00 15.47
N PRO A 36 3.93 8.12 16.07
CA PRO A 36 4.75 9.31 16.10
C PRO A 36 6.14 9.00 16.65
N ALA A 37 7.17 9.57 16.03
CA ALA A 37 8.54 9.48 16.53
C ALA A 37 8.69 10.18 17.90
N ASP A 38 7.91 11.23 18.14
CA ASP A 38 7.84 11.91 19.44
C ASP A 38 7.20 11.01 20.52
N PRO A 39 7.93 10.66 21.60
CA PRO A 39 7.40 9.82 22.68
C PRO A 39 6.13 10.36 23.37
N THR A 40 5.96 11.69 23.42
CA THR A 40 4.81 12.33 24.06
C THR A 40 3.56 12.16 23.20
N GLU A 41 3.67 12.35 21.89
CA GLU A 41 2.59 12.12 20.92
C GLU A 41 2.27 10.62 20.83
N ARG A 42 3.26 9.73 20.89
CA ARG A 42 3.04 8.29 20.93
C ARG A 42 2.20 7.85 22.13
N ARG A 43 2.42 8.42 23.32
CA ARG A 43 1.59 8.14 24.52
C ARG A 43 0.15 8.64 24.38
N LYS A 44 -0.07 9.74 23.66
CA LYS A 44 -1.42 10.25 23.35
C LYS A 44 -2.11 9.35 22.32
N ALA A 45 -1.37 8.90 21.29
CA ALA A 45 -1.83 8.00 20.25
C ALA A 45 -2.33 6.68 20.82
N SER A 46 -1.55 6.03 21.68
CA SER A 46 -1.88 4.71 22.22
C SER A 46 -3.19 4.69 23.03
N ARG A 47 -3.52 5.81 23.68
CA ARG A 47 -4.79 5.99 24.43
C ARG A 47 -6.01 6.17 23.54
N ARG A 48 -5.80 6.50 22.26
CA ARG A 48 -6.85 6.74 21.26
C ARG A 48 -6.94 5.63 20.23
N ASN A 49 -6.22 4.52 20.45
CA ASN A 49 -6.24 3.40 19.54
C ASN A 49 -7.65 2.79 19.46
N ARG A 50 -8.23 2.79 18.26
CA ARG A 50 -9.56 2.27 18.01
C ARG A 50 -9.44 0.96 17.25
N GLN A 51 -10.19 -0.05 17.70
CA GLN A 51 -10.33 -1.28 16.94
C GLN A 51 -10.97 -0.98 15.58
N PRO A 52 -10.52 -1.63 14.50
CA PRO A 52 -11.11 -1.45 13.19
C PRO A 52 -12.56 -1.94 13.21
N THR A 53 -13.44 -1.20 12.54
CA THR A 53 -14.80 -1.65 12.23
C THR A 53 -14.73 -2.82 11.24
N PRO A 54 -15.81 -3.63 11.09
CA PRO A 54 -15.85 -4.70 10.09
C PRO A 54 -15.57 -4.20 8.66
N ALA A 55 -16.09 -3.01 8.31
CA ALA A 55 -15.81 -2.40 7.00
C ALA A 55 -14.32 -2.05 6.84
N GLN A 56 -13.69 -1.50 7.89
CA GLN A 56 -12.26 -1.21 7.85
C GLN A 56 -11.42 -2.48 7.74
N SER A 57 -11.80 -3.55 8.45
CA SER A 57 -11.12 -4.84 8.33
C SER A 57 -11.26 -5.44 6.92
N ALA A 58 -12.41 -5.26 6.27
CA ALA A 58 -12.62 -5.70 4.88
C ALA A 58 -11.75 -4.89 3.89
N ASP A 59 -11.70 -3.57 4.05
CA ASP A 59 -10.81 -2.70 3.25
C ASP A 59 -9.34 -3.07 3.45
N MET A 60 -8.91 -3.33 4.70
CA MET A 60 -7.54 -3.77 5.00
C MET A 60 -7.21 -5.09 4.30
N ALA A 61 -8.10 -6.09 4.37
CA ALA A 61 -7.89 -7.37 3.70
C ALA A 61 -7.80 -7.20 2.18
N ARG A 62 -8.64 -6.33 1.59
CA ARG A 62 -8.57 -6.01 0.16
C ARG A 62 -7.29 -5.26 -0.19
N SER A 63 -6.85 -4.34 0.66
CA SER A 63 -5.59 -3.61 0.47
C SER A 63 -4.38 -4.54 0.50
N GLU A 64 -4.32 -5.48 1.45
CA GLU A 64 -3.26 -6.49 1.54
C GLU A 64 -3.21 -7.34 0.27
N TYR A 65 -4.37 -7.87 -0.15
CA TYR A 65 -4.48 -8.66 -1.37
C TYR A 65 -3.96 -7.89 -2.59
N LEU A 66 -4.44 -6.65 -2.80
CA LEU A 66 -4.04 -5.84 -3.93
C LEU A 66 -2.56 -5.47 -3.87
N ALA A 67 -2.05 -5.01 -2.72
CA ALA A 67 -0.65 -4.59 -2.57
C ALA A 67 0.31 -5.75 -2.86
N SER A 68 0.05 -6.91 -2.27
CA SER A 68 0.87 -8.11 -2.44
C SER A 68 0.83 -8.64 -3.87
N LEU A 69 -0.36 -8.79 -4.46
CA LEU A 69 -0.51 -9.37 -5.80
C LEU A 69 -0.03 -8.41 -6.90
N THR A 70 -0.47 -7.16 -6.87
CA THR A 70 -0.19 -6.20 -7.97
C THR A 70 1.29 -5.83 -8.04
N ALA A 71 1.98 -5.70 -6.90
CA ALA A 71 3.42 -5.45 -6.90
C ALA A 71 4.20 -6.60 -7.54
N ALA A 72 3.83 -7.85 -7.20
CA ALA A 72 4.47 -9.03 -7.77
C ALA A 72 4.18 -9.19 -9.27
N LEU A 73 2.93 -8.99 -9.70
CA LEU A 73 2.56 -9.05 -11.12
C LEU A 73 3.25 -7.94 -11.93
N TRP A 74 3.31 -6.71 -11.39
CA TRP A 74 4.03 -5.60 -12.02
C TRP A 74 5.52 -5.91 -12.17
N GLU A 75 6.15 -6.48 -11.14
CA GLU A 75 7.56 -6.89 -11.22
C GLU A 75 7.80 -7.95 -12.30
N VAL A 76 6.87 -8.88 -12.52
CA VAL A 76 6.95 -9.84 -13.63
C VAL A 76 6.77 -9.14 -14.98
N GLU A 77 5.75 -8.29 -15.11
CA GLU A 77 5.43 -7.60 -16.37
C GLU A 77 6.53 -6.63 -16.82
N ARG A 78 7.25 -6.01 -15.88
CA ARG A 78 8.39 -5.12 -16.16
C ARG A 78 9.74 -5.85 -16.19
N GLY A 79 9.75 -7.17 -16.02
CA GLY A 79 10.97 -7.98 -16.09
C GLY A 79 11.91 -7.85 -14.88
N HIS A 80 11.40 -7.34 -13.75
CA HIS A 80 12.12 -7.30 -12.46
C HIS A 80 12.07 -8.64 -11.72
N ARG A 81 11.09 -9.50 -12.03
CA ARG A 81 10.90 -10.84 -11.46
C ARG A 81 10.64 -11.86 -12.57
N LYS A 82 11.07 -13.11 -12.38
CA LYS A 82 10.71 -14.21 -13.28
C LYS A 82 9.24 -14.61 -13.06
N PRO A 83 8.49 -14.96 -14.11
CA PRO A 83 7.15 -15.50 -13.93
C PRO A 83 7.21 -16.83 -13.17
N GLU A 84 6.32 -17.00 -12.19
CA GLU A 84 6.20 -18.19 -11.36
C GLU A 84 4.71 -18.60 -11.27
N PRO A 85 4.35 -19.83 -11.67
CA PRO A 85 2.94 -20.26 -11.68
C PRO A 85 2.30 -20.29 -10.29
N ALA A 86 3.08 -20.51 -9.22
CA ALA A 86 2.56 -20.62 -7.87
C ALA A 86 2.22 -19.26 -7.24
N TRP A 87 3.07 -18.25 -7.48
CA TRP A 87 2.85 -16.87 -7.06
C TRP A 87 3.79 -15.94 -7.85
N PRO A 88 3.32 -14.84 -8.44
CA PRO A 88 1.95 -14.32 -8.40
C PRO A 88 0.95 -15.03 -9.31
N GLY A 89 1.36 -16.08 -10.04
CA GLY A 89 0.53 -16.72 -11.05
C GLY A 89 0.46 -15.91 -12.34
N ALA A 90 -0.57 -16.16 -13.15
CA ALA A 90 -0.77 -15.48 -14.42
C ALA A 90 -1.63 -14.21 -14.24
N LEU A 91 -1.43 -13.22 -15.10
CA LEU A 91 -2.09 -11.92 -15.02
C LEU A 91 -3.60 -12.02 -15.29
N GLU A 92 -3.98 -12.96 -16.16
CA GLU A 92 -5.34 -13.31 -16.53
C GLU A 92 -6.14 -13.98 -15.39
N ASP A 93 -5.45 -14.60 -14.43
CA ASP A 93 -6.07 -15.28 -13.28
C ASP A 93 -6.23 -14.36 -12.06
N ALA A 94 -5.69 -13.14 -12.12
CA ALA A 94 -5.76 -12.19 -11.03
C ALA A 94 -7.19 -11.65 -10.83
N ASP A 95 -7.72 -11.73 -9.61
CA ASP A 95 -8.99 -11.11 -9.22
C ASP A 95 -8.82 -9.59 -9.00
N VAL A 96 -8.38 -8.90 -10.06
CA VAL A 96 -8.19 -7.46 -10.09
C VAL A 96 -8.77 -6.93 -11.40
N GLU A 97 -9.69 -5.98 -11.29
CA GLU A 97 -10.31 -5.32 -12.44
C GLU A 97 -9.22 -4.70 -13.35
N PRO A 98 -9.25 -4.95 -14.68
CA PRO A 98 -8.16 -4.53 -15.57
C PRO A 98 -7.82 -3.03 -15.54
N ALA A 99 -8.83 -2.15 -15.50
CA ALA A 99 -8.57 -0.72 -15.47
C ALA A 99 -7.96 -0.27 -14.13
N LEU A 100 -8.39 -0.85 -13.00
CA LEU A 100 -7.75 -0.64 -11.70
C LEU A 100 -6.29 -1.10 -11.71
N ARG A 101 -6.02 -2.30 -12.25
CA ARG A 101 -4.66 -2.82 -12.38
C ARG A 101 -3.76 -1.89 -13.18
N GLU A 102 -4.24 -1.41 -14.32
CA GLU A 102 -3.50 -0.48 -15.19
C GLU A 102 -3.16 0.83 -14.46
N ARG A 103 -4.10 1.40 -13.69
CA ARG A 103 -3.83 2.60 -12.87
C ARG A 103 -2.77 2.32 -11.79
N ILE A 104 -2.88 1.19 -11.09
CA ILE A 104 -1.90 0.78 -10.08
C ILE A 104 -0.50 0.63 -10.70
N PHE A 105 -0.40 -0.03 -11.86
CA PHE A 105 0.89 -0.25 -12.54
C PHE A 105 1.50 1.06 -13.02
N ALA A 106 0.68 1.98 -13.55
CA ALA A 106 1.15 3.31 -13.93
C ALA A 106 1.71 4.10 -12.73
N ARG A 107 1.11 3.96 -11.54
CA ARG A 107 1.63 4.56 -10.30
C ARG A 107 2.93 3.91 -9.84
N TYR A 108 3.07 2.59 -10.01
CA TYR A 108 4.35 1.91 -9.76
C TYR A 108 5.45 2.36 -10.72
N ASP A 109 5.14 2.51 -12.01
CA ASP A 109 6.07 3.00 -13.02
C ASP A 109 6.55 4.43 -12.72
N ASP A 110 5.67 5.31 -12.18
CA ASP A 110 6.05 6.66 -11.73
C ASP A 110 6.96 6.64 -10.48
N ILE A 111 6.62 5.82 -9.49
CA ILE A 111 7.24 5.88 -8.16
C ILE A 111 8.51 5.03 -8.06
N ALA A 112 8.58 3.88 -8.73
CA ALA A 112 9.71 2.96 -8.59
C ALA A 112 11.06 3.58 -8.97
N PRO A 113 11.21 4.35 -10.07
CA PRO A 113 12.48 5.01 -10.37
C PRO A 113 12.86 6.08 -9.35
N ARG A 114 11.86 6.83 -8.83
CA ARG A 114 12.07 7.85 -7.80
C ARG A 114 12.56 7.24 -6.51
N TRP A 115 11.96 6.11 -6.10
CA TRP A 115 12.41 5.34 -4.95
C TRP A 115 13.84 4.79 -5.14
N ALA A 116 14.12 4.17 -6.28
CA ALA A 116 15.42 3.57 -6.57
C ALA A 116 16.57 4.59 -6.62
N ALA A 117 16.27 5.85 -6.95
CA ALA A 117 17.24 6.93 -7.02
C ALA A 117 17.48 7.64 -5.67
N LEU A 118 16.77 7.28 -4.60
CA LEU A 118 16.94 7.91 -3.29
C LEU A 118 18.31 7.54 -2.70
N PRO A 119 19.12 8.53 -2.27
CA PRO A 119 20.31 8.25 -1.49
C PRO A 119 19.95 7.79 -0.08
N ASP A 120 20.91 7.20 0.63
CA ASP A 120 20.76 6.89 2.04
C ASP A 120 20.40 8.15 2.84
N GLY A 121 19.34 8.06 3.65
CA GLY A 121 18.79 9.20 4.38
C GLY A 121 17.96 10.18 3.53
N GLY A 122 17.76 9.89 2.24
CA GLY A 122 16.87 10.63 1.37
C GLY A 122 15.39 10.44 1.73
N GLU A 123 14.56 11.36 1.25
CA GLU A 123 13.12 11.39 1.52
C GLU A 123 12.29 11.39 0.24
N LEU A 124 11.13 10.75 0.27
CA LEU A 124 10.15 10.74 -0.81
C LEU A 124 8.79 11.13 -0.29
N VAL A 125 8.24 12.20 -0.86
CA VAL A 125 6.90 12.68 -0.53
C VAL A 125 5.89 12.12 -1.54
N LEU A 126 4.91 11.41 -1.01
CA LEU A 126 3.80 10.81 -1.77
C LEU A 126 2.48 11.42 -1.29
N ARG A 127 1.51 11.50 -2.22
CA ARG A 127 0.14 11.89 -1.91
C ARG A 127 -0.75 10.65 -1.93
N TRP A 128 -1.57 10.53 -0.89
CA TRP A 128 -2.65 9.56 -0.76
C TRP A 128 -3.97 10.28 -0.95
#